data_AF-A0A947VYJ1-F1
#
_entry.id   AF-A0A947VYJ1-F1
#
_cell.length_a   1.000
_cell.length_b   1.000
_cell.length_c   1.000
_cell.angle_alpha   90.00
_cell.angle_beta   90.00
_cell.angle_gamma   90.00
#
_symmetry.space_group_name_H-M   'P 1'
#
loop_
_entity.id
_entity.type
_entity.pdbx_description
1 polymer ?
#
loop_
_entity_poly.entity_id
_entity_poly.type
_entity_poly.pdbx_seq_one_letter_code
_entity_poly.pdbx_strand_id
1 'polypeptide(L)'
;MKKFVIIDGNAIIHRCYHALPKTLKAPSGELTNAVYGFTSILLGILEYEKPDYLAVAWDMKGPTFRHEEMESYKATRAKTDDELIGQFPLTRSVLEAMEIPQFGKEGLEADDFLGMVAADVRGHHSDVAVVIVTGDQDAFQLVRDGVTVVTPVSGYKEVKRYDREAVKAKMGVWPEQVADYKGLCGDSSDNLLGVPGIGKKTATSLLEKFGSVEGIYSRLSEVMPERIRSLLNEHEKEARQCKRMATILSKEDGFSVDLGKCAVHEFSMDNVRELFGRMAFRSLLGRVEVLDKEWSKRRAEEKQVSLF
;
A
#
# COMPACT_ATOMS: atom_id res chain seq x y z
N MET A 1 -5.59 19.43 -10.73
CA MET A 1 -5.19 18.80 -9.45
C MET A 1 -4.07 17.86 -9.77
N LYS A 2 -2.91 18.01 -9.12
CA LYS A 2 -1.76 17.13 -9.32
C LYS A 2 -2.01 15.78 -8.67
N LYS A 3 -1.25 14.76 -9.06
CA LYS A 3 -1.40 13.39 -8.54
C LYS A 3 -0.06 12.84 -8.07
N PHE A 4 -0.05 12.36 -6.83
CA PHE A 4 1.02 11.55 -6.28
C PHE A 4 0.56 10.10 -6.18
N VAL A 5 1.26 9.19 -6.86
CA VAL A 5 1.09 7.76 -6.68
C VAL A 5 2.20 7.24 -5.75
N ILE A 6 1.82 6.56 -4.67
CA ILE A 6 2.77 5.85 -3.81
C ILE A 6 2.45 4.36 -3.82
N ILE A 7 3.46 3.54 -4.09
CA ILE A 7 3.31 2.10 -4.26
C ILE A 7 3.81 1.39 -3.00
N ASP A 8 3.01 0.45 -2.51
CA ASP A 8 3.46 -0.56 -1.55
C ASP A 8 4.33 -1.61 -2.26
N GLY A 9 5.65 -1.47 -2.12
CA GLY A 9 6.62 -2.33 -2.77
C GLY A 9 6.45 -3.81 -2.39
N ASN A 10 6.25 -4.06 -1.10
CA ASN A 10 6.11 -5.39 -0.52
C ASN A 10 4.84 -6.09 -1.00
N ALA A 11 3.67 -5.45 -0.90
CA ALA A 11 2.44 -6.08 -1.35
C ALA A 11 2.43 -6.35 -2.86
N ILE A 12 2.98 -5.44 -3.67
CA ILE A 12 2.98 -5.59 -5.13
C ILE A 12 3.97 -6.67 -5.59
N ILE A 13 5.17 -6.75 -5.02
CA ILE A 13 6.14 -7.80 -5.42
C ILE A 13 5.64 -9.19 -5.01
N HIS A 14 5.08 -9.35 -3.80
CA HIS A 14 4.48 -10.62 -3.35
C HIS A 14 3.34 -11.04 -4.27
N ARG A 15 2.44 -10.11 -4.62
CA ARG A 15 1.36 -10.36 -5.57
C ARG A 15 1.90 -10.88 -6.90
N CYS A 16 2.92 -10.23 -7.45
CA CYS A 16 3.49 -10.62 -8.75
C CYS A 16 4.17 -11.99 -8.70
N TYR A 17 4.85 -12.30 -7.60
CA TYR A 17 5.49 -13.60 -7.39
C TYR A 17 4.51 -14.78 -7.46
N HIS A 18 3.35 -14.64 -6.82
CA HIS A 18 2.33 -15.70 -6.80
C HIS A 18 1.47 -15.73 -8.06
N ALA A 19 1.27 -14.58 -8.73
CA ALA A 19 0.41 -14.48 -9.90
C ALA A 19 1.09 -14.92 -11.21
N LEU A 20 2.42 -14.80 -11.32
CA LEU A 20 3.16 -15.06 -12.55
C LEU A 20 3.95 -16.37 -12.50
N PRO A 21 4.06 -17.09 -13.64
CA PRO A 21 4.71 -18.39 -13.68
C PRO A 21 6.20 -18.29 -13.34
N LYS A 22 6.68 -19.21 -12.50
CA LYS A 22 8.10 -19.31 -12.09
C LYS A 22 9.05 -19.77 -13.23
N THR A 23 8.55 -19.83 -14.47
CA THR A 23 9.34 -20.09 -15.68
C THR A 23 10.02 -18.82 -16.21
N LEU A 24 9.60 -17.63 -15.76
CA LEU A 24 10.24 -16.36 -16.15
C LEU A 24 11.57 -16.21 -15.40
N LYS A 25 12.67 -16.32 -16.15
CA LYS A 25 14.03 -16.23 -15.65
C LYS A 25 14.86 -15.31 -16.52
N ALA A 26 15.84 -14.65 -15.91
CA ALA A 26 16.89 -13.96 -16.65
C ALA A 26 17.80 -14.97 -17.39
N PRO A 27 18.56 -14.55 -18.42
CA PRO A 27 19.60 -15.37 -19.03
C PRO A 27 20.64 -15.94 -18.05
N SER A 28 20.86 -15.27 -16.91
CA SER A 28 21.70 -15.77 -15.81
C SER A 28 21.11 -17.00 -15.09
N GLY A 29 19.83 -17.33 -15.34
CA GLY A 29 19.09 -18.40 -14.68
C GLY A 29 18.33 -17.94 -13.43
N GLU A 30 18.53 -16.71 -12.98
CA GLU A 30 17.83 -16.12 -11.83
C GLU A 30 16.33 -15.95 -12.12
N LEU A 31 15.51 -16.20 -11.11
CA LEU A 31 14.06 -16.05 -11.22
C LEU A 31 13.69 -14.56 -11.27
N THR A 32 12.85 -14.16 -12.22
CA THR A 32 12.47 -12.75 -12.42
C THR A 32 10.97 -12.53 -12.62
N ASN A 33 10.14 -13.55 -12.32
CA ASN A 33 8.68 -13.46 -12.48
C ASN A 33 8.06 -12.31 -11.68
N ALA A 34 8.47 -12.13 -10.41
CA ALA A 34 7.97 -11.06 -9.56
C ALA A 34 8.47 -9.69 -10.04
N VAL A 35 9.75 -9.59 -10.40
CA VAL A 35 10.37 -8.37 -10.93
C VAL A 35 9.64 -7.93 -12.21
N TYR A 36 9.42 -8.85 -13.15
CA TYR A 36 8.70 -8.57 -14.41
C TYR A 36 7.28 -8.08 -14.15
N GLY A 37 6.55 -8.73 -13.24
CA GLY A 37 5.19 -8.31 -12.88
C GLY A 37 5.16 -6.94 -12.23
N PHE A 38 6.07 -6.68 -11.29
CA PHE A 38 6.20 -5.40 -10.61
C PHE A 38 6.48 -4.29 -11.62
N THR A 39 7.49 -4.47 -12.48
CA THR A 39 7.84 -3.50 -13.53
C THR A 39 6.69 -3.29 -14.50
N SER A 40 5.95 -4.34 -14.86
CA SER A 40 4.77 -4.21 -15.74
C SER A 40 3.65 -3.36 -15.11
N ILE A 41 3.40 -3.54 -13.80
CA ILE A 41 2.46 -2.73 -13.03
C ILE A 41 2.94 -1.28 -12.94
N LEU A 42 4.22 -1.07 -12.61
CA LEU A 42 4.86 0.24 -12.55
C LEU A 42 4.69 1.03 -13.87
N LEU A 43 5.00 0.41 -15.00
CA LEU A 43 4.81 1.03 -16.31
C LEU A 43 3.34 1.32 -16.59
N GLY A 44 2.44 0.45 -16.15
CA GLY A 44 1.01 0.70 -16.27
C GLY A 44 0.55 1.89 -15.41
N ILE A 45 1.09 2.07 -14.20
CA ILE A 45 0.83 3.26 -13.39
C ILE A 45 1.21 4.52 -14.17
N LEU A 46 2.40 4.55 -14.75
CA LEU A 46 2.88 5.69 -15.53
C LEU A 46 2.02 5.96 -16.77
N GLU A 47 1.55 4.92 -17.45
CA GLU A 47 0.67 4.98 -18.62
C GLU A 47 -0.74 5.49 -18.27
N TYR A 48 -1.37 4.93 -17.24
CA TYR A 48 -2.80 5.12 -16.93
C TYR A 48 -3.05 6.19 -15.86
N GLU A 49 -2.23 6.27 -14.81
CA GLU A 49 -2.38 7.32 -13.80
C GLU A 49 -1.81 8.65 -14.25
N LYS A 50 -0.73 8.61 -15.05
CA LYS A 50 0.07 9.78 -15.44
C LYS A 50 0.39 10.68 -14.23
N PRO A 51 1.06 10.12 -13.20
CA PRO A 51 1.33 10.86 -11.99
C PRO A 51 2.30 12.03 -12.20
N ASP A 52 2.12 13.11 -11.44
CA ASP A 52 3.11 14.18 -11.31
C ASP A 52 4.23 13.76 -10.35
N TYR A 53 3.88 12.94 -9.35
CA TYR A 53 4.80 12.42 -8.34
C TYR A 53 4.66 10.90 -8.21
N LEU A 54 5.77 10.18 -8.05
CA LEU A 54 5.79 8.73 -7.89
C LEU A 54 6.86 8.29 -6.89
N ALA A 55 6.52 7.34 -6.03
CA ALA A 55 7.46 6.72 -5.10
C ALA A 55 7.05 5.28 -4.76
N VAL A 56 8.00 4.52 -4.22
CA VAL A 56 7.78 3.16 -3.68
C VAL A 56 8.19 3.10 -2.23
N ALA A 57 7.32 2.57 -1.36
CA ALA A 57 7.60 2.29 0.03
C ALA A 57 7.96 0.81 0.23
N TRP A 58 8.91 0.54 1.11
CA TRP A 58 9.37 -0.81 1.44
C TRP A 58 9.36 -1.03 2.95
N ASP A 59 9.06 -2.27 3.37
CA ASP A 59 9.36 -2.70 4.73
C ASP A 59 10.87 -2.72 4.95
N MET A 60 11.28 -2.25 6.11
CA MET A 60 12.68 -2.31 6.55
C MET A 60 12.92 -3.55 7.42
N LYS A 61 14.17 -4.02 7.46
CA LYS A 61 14.54 -5.11 8.35
C LYS A 61 14.49 -4.65 9.80
N GLY A 62 14.05 -5.54 10.69
CA GLY A 62 14.01 -5.30 12.13
C GLY A 62 12.59 -5.40 12.70
N PRO A 63 12.45 -5.49 14.02
CA PRO A 63 11.15 -5.44 14.66
C PRO A 63 10.52 -4.06 14.50
N THR A 64 9.20 -4.02 14.45
CA THR A 64 8.41 -2.80 14.60
C THR A 64 7.85 -2.73 16.01
N PHE A 65 7.25 -1.60 16.39
CA PHE A 65 6.58 -1.47 17.69
C PHE A 65 5.53 -2.58 17.93
N ARG A 66 4.91 -3.11 16.85
CA ARG A 66 3.95 -4.22 16.94
C ARG A 66 4.59 -5.53 17.39
N HIS A 67 5.83 -5.80 16.95
CA HIS A 67 6.60 -6.98 17.37
C HIS A 67 7.10 -6.85 18.80
N GLU A 68 7.47 -5.62 19.22
CA GLU A 68 7.87 -5.34 20.60
C GLU A 68 6.70 -5.48 21.58
N GLU A 69 5.50 -5.10 21.15
CA GLU A 69 4.28 -5.19 21.95
C GLU A 69 3.69 -6.61 22.02
N MET A 70 3.74 -7.35 20.90
CA MET A 70 3.17 -8.68 20.79
C MET A 70 4.09 -9.57 19.96
N GLU A 71 4.85 -10.43 20.65
CA GLU A 71 5.81 -11.36 20.02
C GLU A 71 5.16 -12.29 18.99
N SER A 72 3.88 -12.64 19.20
CA SER A 72 3.13 -13.51 18.29
C SER A 72 2.54 -12.77 17.07
N TYR A 73 2.75 -11.46 16.94
CA TYR A 73 2.28 -10.68 15.80
C TYR A 73 2.90 -11.20 14.50
N LYS A 74 2.06 -11.50 13.50
CA LYS A 74 2.47 -12.10 12.21
C LYS A 74 3.24 -13.44 12.33
N ALA A 75 3.32 -14.05 13.51
CA ALA A 75 4.09 -15.28 13.74
C ALA A 75 3.56 -16.51 12.98
N THR A 76 2.30 -16.47 12.55
CA THR A 76 1.67 -17.50 11.71
C THR A 76 1.93 -17.33 10.22
N ARG A 77 2.56 -16.22 9.79
CA ARG A 77 2.91 -16.01 8.38
C ARG A 77 4.00 -16.99 7.97
N ALA A 78 3.80 -17.63 6.82
CA ALA A 78 4.83 -18.45 6.22
C ALA A 78 6.08 -17.59 5.96
N LYS A 79 7.26 -18.17 6.18
CA LYS A 79 8.52 -17.54 5.79
C LYS A 79 8.48 -17.25 4.28
N THR A 80 8.85 -16.04 3.90
CA THR A 80 8.99 -15.66 2.50
C THR A 80 9.95 -16.60 1.77
N ASP A 81 9.52 -17.14 0.63
CA ASP A 81 10.32 -18.03 -0.22
C ASP A 81 11.66 -17.37 -0.57
N ASP A 82 12.78 -18.11 -0.43
CA ASP A 82 14.13 -17.57 -0.73
C ASP A 82 14.23 -17.09 -2.20
N GLU A 83 13.49 -17.73 -3.12
CA GLU A 83 13.36 -17.30 -4.52
C GLU A 83 12.69 -15.93 -4.68
N LEU A 84 11.78 -15.56 -3.79
CA LEU A 84 11.17 -14.23 -3.76
C LEU A 84 12.11 -13.22 -3.10
N ILE A 85 12.78 -13.62 -2.01
CA ILE A 85 13.79 -12.77 -1.35
C ILE A 85 14.84 -12.31 -2.36
N GLY A 86 15.31 -13.20 -3.24
CA GLY A 86 16.27 -12.87 -4.31
C GLY A 86 15.76 -11.84 -5.34
N GLN A 87 14.45 -11.63 -5.45
CA GLN A 87 13.85 -10.70 -6.42
C GLN A 87 13.65 -9.28 -5.86
N PHE A 88 13.73 -9.07 -4.54
CA PHE A 88 13.67 -7.73 -3.97
C PHE A 88 14.83 -6.84 -4.43
N PRO A 89 16.12 -7.25 -4.35
CA PRO A 89 17.23 -6.44 -4.84
C PRO A 89 17.11 -6.09 -6.33
N LEU A 90 16.68 -7.06 -7.16
CA LEU A 90 16.46 -6.83 -8.60
C LEU A 90 15.37 -5.79 -8.85
N THR A 91 14.29 -5.84 -8.08
CA THR A 91 13.20 -4.84 -8.17
C THR A 91 13.67 -3.46 -7.75
N ARG A 92 14.50 -3.36 -6.71
CA ARG A 92 15.14 -2.09 -6.30
C ARG A 92 16.07 -1.55 -7.39
N SER A 93 16.86 -2.40 -8.05
CA SER A 93 17.69 -1.99 -9.18
C SER A 93 16.86 -1.49 -10.37
N VAL A 94 15.66 -2.06 -10.62
CA VAL A 94 14.75 -1.51 -11.64
C VAL A 94 14.33 -0.09 -11.28
N LEU A 95 13.93 0.14 -10.03
CA LEU A 95 13.52 1.47 -9.56
C LEU A 95 14.68 2.46 -9.62
N GLU A 96 15.89 2.05 -9.25
CA GLU A 96 17.11 2.86 -9.38
C GLU A 96 17.41 3.22 -10.84
N ALA A 97 17.36 2.26 -11.75
CA ALA A 97 17.62 2.50 -13.18
C ALA A 97 16.57 3.43 -13.81
N MET A 98 15.34 3.39 -13.31
CA MET A 98 14.24 4.27 -13.72
C MET A 98 14.18 5.57 -12.90
N GLU A 99 15.13 5.79 -11.98
CA GLU A 99 15.23 6.97 -11.12
C GLU A 99 13.98 7.24 -10.27
N ILE A 100 13.31 6.16 -9.83
CA ILE A 100 12.10 6.24 -9.01
C ILE A 100 12.50 6.19 -7.53
N PRO A 101 12.11 7.19 -6.72
CA PRO A 101 12.43 7.22 -5.30
C PRO A 101 11.86 6.03 -4.54
N GLN A 102 12.68 5.56 -3.62
CA GLN A 102 12.39 4.44 -2.75
C GLN A 102 12.52 4.89 -1.30
N PHE A 103 11.55 4.55 -0.48
CA PHE A 103 11.52 4.90 0.92
C PHE A 103 11.32 3.68 1.80
N GLY A 104 11.82 3.76 3.02
CA GLY A 104 11.60 2.79 4.07
C GLY A 104 12.10 3.40 5.39
N LYS A 105 11.44 3.05 6.49
CA LYS A 105 11.80 3.54 7.81
C LYS A 105 11.90 2.37 8.79
N GLU A 106 13.04 2.24 9.45
CA GLU A 106 13.23 1.23 10.49
C GLU A 106 12.24 1.46 11.64
N GLY A 107 11.75 0.37 12.23
CA GLY A 107 10.75 0.40 13.30
C GLY A 107 9.30 0.59 12.84
N LEU A 108 9.07 0.87 11.55
CA LEU A 108 7.73 1.03 10.95
C LEU A 108 7.52 0.05 9.80
N GLU A 109 6.25 -0.28 9.55
CA GLU A 109 5.86 -1.04 8.36
C GLU A 109 5.71 -0.11 7.16
N ALA A 110 5.77 -0.67 5.95
CA ALA A 110 5.52 0.07 4.72
C ALA A 110 4.16 0.79 4.78
N ASP A 111 3.13 0.13 5.31
CA ASP A 111 1.79 0.69 5.47
C ASP A 111 1.76 1.95 6.35
N ASP A 112 2.52 1.97 7.44
CA ASP A 112 2.67 3.16 8.30
C ASP A 112 3.33 4.30 7.52
N PHE A 113 4.34 4.01 6.70
CA PHE A 113 4.96 5.00 5.83
C PHE A 113 3.96 5.55 4.79
N LEU A 114 3.14 4.69 4.17
CA LEU A 114 2.07 5.12 3.26
C LEU A 114 1.08 6.06 3.98
N GLY A 115 0.69 5.72 5.21
CA GLY A 115 -0.21 6.52 6.03
C GLY A 115 0.35 7.90 6.37
N MET A 116 1.63 7.97 6.75
CA MET A 116 2.33 9.23 7.02
C MET A 116 2.47 10.10 5.78
N VAL A 117 2.90 9.53 4.64
CA VAL A 117 3.00 10.27 3.37
C VAL A 117 1.64 10.81 2.95
N ALA A 118 0.60 9.99 2.99
CA ALA A 118 -0.74 10.42 2.61
C ALA A 118 -1.28 11.54 3.52
N ALA A 119 -0.92 11.54 4.80
CA ALA A 119 -1.32 12.59 5.73
C ALA A 119 -0.53 13.88 5.51
N ASP A 120 0.78 13.78 5.36
CA ASP A 120 1.67 14.92 5.13
C ASP A 120 1.30 15.67 3.85
N VAL A 121 1.16 14.93 2.74
CA VAL A 121 0.83 15.52 1.44
C VAL A 121 -0.55 16.18 1.47
N ARG A 122 -1.55 15.55 2.08
CA ARG A 122 -2.89 16.17 2.16
C ARG A 122 -2.95 17.32 3.17
N GLY A 123 -2.06 17.36 4.16
CA GLY A 123 -1.94 18.45 5.11
C GLY A 123 -1.27 19.70 4.53
N HIS A 124 -0.25 19.52 3.69
CA HIS A 124 0.57 20.62 3.17
C HIS A 124 0.34 20.96 1.69
N HIS A 125 -0.27 20.05 0.92
CA HIS A 125 -0.47 20.17 -0.53
C HIS A 125 -1.90 19.79 -0.93
N SER A 126 -2.86 20.67 -0.60
CA SER A 126 -4.29 20.43 -0.85
C SER A 126 -4.64 20.25 -2.34
N ASP A 127 -3.78 20.71 -3.25
CA ASP A 127 -3.88 20.57 -4.71
C ASP A 127 -3.32 19.24 -5.26
N VAL A 128 -2.77 18.37 -4.40
CA VAL A 128 -2.20 17.06 -4.76
C VAL A 128 -3.06 15.93 -4.22
N ALA A 129 -3.69 15.17 -5.10
CA ALA A 129 -4.37 13.93 -4.73
C ALA A 129 -3.38 12.78 -4.57
N VAL A 130 -3.62 11.91 -3.59
CA VAL A 130 -2.78 10.74 -3.28
C VAL A 130 -3.49 9.47 -3.72
N VAL A 131 -2.75 8.62 -4.45
CA VAL A 131 -3.19 7.31 -4.89
C VAL A 131 -2.24 6.27 -4.30
N ILE A 132 -2.74 5.46 -3.38
CA ILE A 132 -1.98 4.39 -2.75
C ILE A 132 -2.21 3.11 -3.55
N VAL A 133 -1.15 2.55 -4.13
CA VAL A 133 -1.22 1.30 -4.90
C VAL A 133 -0.76 0.14 -4.03
N THR A 134 -1.72 -0.68 -3.58
CA THR A 134 -1.45 -1.86 -2.75
C THR A 134 -2.48 -2.96 -2.96
N GLY A 135 -2.09 -4.20 -2.61
CA GLY A 135 -2.98 -5.33 -2.47
C GLY A 135 -3.57 -5.48 -1.07
N ASP A 136 -3.03 -4.76 -0.08
CA ASP A 136 -3.44 -4.86 1.31
C ASP A 136 -4.73 -4.07 1.57
N GLN A 137 -5.66 -4.68 2.29
CA GLN A 137 -6.93 -4.07 2.65
C GLN A 137 -6.80 -3.16 3.87
N ASP A 138 -5.67 -3.22 4.58
CA ASP A 138 -5.41 -2.41 5.76
C ASP A 138 -5.31 -0.94 5.38
N ALA A 139 -4.74 -0.66 4.22
CA ALA A 139 -4.69 0.65 3.61
C ALA A 139 -6.08 1.27 3.36
N PHE A 140 -7.17 0.49 3.38
CA PHE A 140 -8.52 1.07 3.27
C PHE A 140 -8.83 2.07 4.39
N GLN A 141 -8.17 1.96 5.56
CA GLN A 141 -8.31 2.94 6.63
C GLN A 141 -7.74 4.33 6.28
N LEU A 142 -6.89 4.41 5.25
CA LEU A 142 -6.27 5.65 4.78
C LEU A 142 -7.16 6.42 3.79
N VAL A 143 -8.23 5.79 3.30
CA VAL A 143 -9.15 6.41 2.32
C VAL A 143 -9.91 7.57 2.97
N ARG A 144 -9.78 8.76 2.37
CA ARG A 144 -10.41 10.02 2.78
C ARG A 144 -10.43 10.99 1.61
N ASP A 145 -10.93 12.21 1.82
CA ASP A 145 -10.92 13.20 0.74
C ASP A 145 -9.49 13.45 0.20
N GLY A 146 -9.34 13.34 -1.13
CA GLY A 146 -8.07 13.41 -1.83
C GLY A 146 -7.12 12.22 -1.64
N VAL A 147 -7.52 11.13 -0.97
CA VAL A 147 -6.73 9.88 -0.84
C VAL A 147 -7.55 8.68 -1.30
N THR A 148 -7.03 7.94 -2.27
CA THR A 148 -7.68 6.73 -2.80
C THR A 148 -6.74 5.53 -2.74
N VAL A 149 -7.30 4.34 -2.53
CA VAL A 149 -6.54 3.07 -2.61
C VAL A 149 -6.85 2.39 -3.94
N VAL A 150 -5.83 1.84 -4.58
CA VAL A 150 -5.95 1.15 -5.87
C VAL A 150 -5.28 -0.21 -5.78
N THR A 151 -6.05 -1.25 -6.09
CA THR A 151 -5.55 -2.63 -6.13
C THR A 151 -5.47 -3.13 -7.56
N PRO A 152 -4.27 -3.46 -8.07
CA PRO A 152 -4.10 -4.14 -9.35
C PRO A 152 -4.79 -5.52 -9.37
N VAL A 153 -5.57 -5.81 -10.41
CA VAL A 153 -6.25 -7.10 -10.60
C VAL A 153 -5.51 -7.96 -11.61
N SER A 154 -5.31 -7.42 -12.82
CA SER A 154 -4.60 -8.07 -13.93
C SER A 154 -3.66 -7.06 -14.57
N GLY A 155 -2.44 -6.98 -14.03
CA GLY A 155 -1.56 -5.84 -14.26
C GLY A 155 -2.23 -4.54 -13.77
N TYR A 156 -1.85 -3.40 -14.35
CA TYR A 156 -2.46 -2.10 -14.02
C TYR A 156 -3.52 -1.62 -15.03
N LYS A 157 -3.74 -2.37 -16.13
CA LYS A 157 -4.81 -2.05 -17.07
C LYS A 157 -6.20 -2.25 -16.45
N GLU A 158 -6.31 -3.23 -15.56
CA GLU A 158 -7.51 -3.52 -14.80
C GLU A 158 -7.21 -3.37 -13.31
N VAL A 159 -7.82 -2.35 -12.69
CA VAL A 159 -7.64 -2.02 -11.28
C VAL A 159 -8.98 -1.87 -10.58
N LYS A 160 -9.00 -2.14 -9.28
CA LYS A 160 -10.10 -1.75 -8.40
C LYS A 160 -9.70 -0.50 -7.63
N ARG A 161 -10.50 0.56 -7.76
CA ARG A 161 -10.34 1.79 -6.98
C ARG A 161 -11.28 1.77 -5.79
N TYR A 162 -10.76 2.15 -4.65
CA TYR A 162 -11.48 2.24 -3.40
C TYR A 162 -11.49 3.69 -2.94
N ASP A 163 -12.61 4.36 -3.22
CA ASP A 163 -13.03 5.55 -2.48
C ASP A 163 -13.81 5.14 -1.22
N ARG A 164 -14.32 6.12 -0.49
CA ARG A 164 -15.02 5.91 0.78
C ARG A 164 -16.20 4.94 0.65
N GLU A 165 -17.01 5.08 -0.40
CA GLU A 165 -18.19 4.24 -0.63
C GLU A 165 -17.80 2.84 -1.08
N ALA A 166 -16.79 2.72 -1.93
CA ALA A 166 -16.25 1.43 -2.35
C ALA A 166 -15.64 0.66 -1.16
N VAL A 167 -15.00 1.33 -0.20
CA VAL A 167 -14.56 0.70 1.06
C VAL A 167 -15.77 0.20 1.86
N LYS A 168 -16.80 1.02 2.04
CA LYS A 168 -18.03 0.62 2.76
C LYS A 168 -18.71 -0.59 2.11
N ALA A 169 -18.83 -0.59 0.78
CA ALA A 169 -19.38 -1.70 0.02
C ALA A 169 -18.53 -2.98 0.14
N LYS A 170 -17.20 -2.83 0.19
CA LYS A 170 -16.26 -3.95 0.27
C LYS A 170 -16.15 -4.57 1.67
N MET A 171 -16.07 -3.73 2.70
CA MET A 171 -15.74 -4.13 4.07
C MET A 171 -16.97 -4.17 4.99
N GLY A 172 -18.06 -3.50 4.62
CA GLY A 172 -19.23 -3.30 5.49
C GLY A 172 -19.06 -2.16 6.51
N VAL A 173 -17.87 -1.57 6.62
CA VAL A 173 -17.54 -0.47 7.54
C VAL A 173 -16.90 0.70 6.79
N TRP A 174 -17.00 1.91 7.35
CA TRP A 174 -16.36 3.09 6.77
C TRP A 174 -14.82 3.03 6.91
N PRO A 175 -14.04 3.74 6.07
CA PRO A 175 -12.58 3.80 6.18
C PRO A 175 -12.07 4.03 7.61
N GLU A 176 -12.60 5.02 8.30
CA GLU A 176 -12.20 5.37 9.68
C GLU A 176 -12.56 4.30 10.72
N GLN A 177 -13.37 3.29 10.34
CA GLN A 177 -13.79 2.18 11.19
C GLN A 177 -13.03 0.88 10.88
N VAL A 178 -12.12 0.85 9.89
CA VAL A 178 -11.42 -0.39 9.49
C VAL A 178 -10.58 -0.96 10.64
N ALA A 179 -9.83 -0.10 11.35
CA ALA A 179 -9.05 -0.51 12.53
C ALA A 179 -9.96 -0.95 13.69
N ASP A 180 -11.07 -0.25 13.93
CA ASP A 180 -12.08 -0.64 14.91
C ASP A 180 -12.68 -2.02 14.62
N TYR A 181 -12.99 -2.27 13.35
CA TYR A 181 -13.53 -3.52 12.86
C TYR A 181 -12.57 -4.69 13.14
N LYS A 182 -11.28 -4.51 12.82
CA LYS A 182 -10.23 -5.48 13.16
C LYS A 182 -10.07 -5.63 14.68
N GLY A 183 -10.16 -4.55 15.44
CA GLY A 183 -10.15 -4.60 16.90
C GLY A 183 -11.23 -5.51 17.49
N LEU A 184 -12.40 -5.55 16.87
CA LEU A 184 -13.53 -6.38 17.31
C LEU A 184 -13.47 -7.81 16.80
N CYS A 185 -13.26 -8.02 15.49
CA CYS A 185 -13.34 -9.37 14.90
C CYS A 185 -12.01 -10.06 14.68
N GLY A 186 -10.91 -9.39 15.00
CA GLY A 186 -9.56 -9.86 14.76
C GLY A 186 -9.13 -9.79 13.30
N ASP A 187 -7.88 -10.16 13.08
CA ASP A 187 -7.28 -10.39 11.78
C ASP A 187 -6.30 -11.57 11.84
N SER A 188 -6.70 -12.69 11.22
CA SER A 188 -5.90 -13.90 11.20
C SER A 188 -4.57 -13.76 10.45
N SER A 189 -4.47 -12.89 9.44
CA SER A 189 -3.19 -12.72 8.70
C SER A 189 -2.09 -12.10 9.55
N ASP A 190 -2.49 -11.37 10.58
CA ASP A 190 -1.60 -10.69 11.53
C ASP A 190 -1.59 -11.37 12.90
N ASN A 191 -2.27 -12.51 13.01
CA ASN A 191 -2.47 -13.25 14.26
C ASN A 191 -3.19 -12.43 15.35
N LEU A 192 -4.00 -11.44 14.95
CA LEU A 192 -4.81 -10.63 15.84
C LEU A 192 -6.13 -11.33 16.14
N LEU A 193 -6.44 -11.60 17.41
CA LEU A 193 -7.61 -12.39 17.79
C LEU A 193 -8.92 -11.58 17.86
N GLY A 194 -8.82 -10.27 18.12
CA GLY A 194 -9.98 -9.43 18.43
C GLY A 194 -10.70 -9.90 19.70
N VAL A 195 -12.02 -9.74 19.75
CA VAL A 195 -12.86 -10.21 20.86
C VAL A 195 -13.39 -11.62 20.56
N PRO A 196 -13.04 -12.64 21.37
CA PRO A 196 -13.58 -13.98 21.21
C PRO A 196 -15.10 -14.01 21.13
N GLY A 197 -15.63 -14.63 20.08
CA GLY A 197 -17.08 -14.73 19.84
C GLY A 197 -17.72 -13.53 19.13
N ILE A 198 -16.96 -12.48 18.79
CA ILE A 198 -17.42 -11.38 17.93
C ILE A 198 -16.88 -11.57 16.51
N GLY A 199 -17.75 -12.02 15.61
CA GLY A 199 -17.42 -12.15 14.19
C GLY A 199 -17.68 -10.87 13.38
N LYS A 200 -17.28 -10.89 12.10
CA LYS A 200 -17.41 -9.78 11.13
C LYS A 200 -18.79 -9.10 11.12
N LYS A 201 -19.87 -9.90 11.15
CA LYS A 201 -21.26 -9.39 11.13
C LYS A 201 -21.60 -8.60 12.39
N THR A 202 -21.25 -9.15 13.56
CA THR A 202 -21.48 -8.49 14.85
C THR A 202 -20.64 -7.23 14.96
N ALA A 203 -19.36 -7.27 14.59
CA ALA A 203 -18.49 -6.10 14.56
C ALA A 203 -19.07 -4.98 13.67
N THR A 204 -19.52 -5.32 12.47
CA THR A 204 -20.15 -4.34 11.55
C THR A 204 -21.41 -3.71 12.16
N SER A 205 -22.30 -4.52 12.73
CA SER A 205 -23.54 -4.02 13.36
C SER A 205 -23.25 -3.14 14.57
N LEU A 206 -22.26 -3.49 15.39
CA LEU A 206 -21.82 -2.67 16.51
C LEU A 206 -21.27 -1.33 16.01
N LEU A 207 -20.41 -1.33 15.00
CA LEU A 207 -19.82 -0.09 14.47
C LEU A 207 -20.82 0.79 13.73
N GLU A 208 -21.83 0.20 13.09
CA GLU A 208 -22.96 0.95 12.53
C GLU A 208 -23.76 1.70 13.60
N LYS A 209 -24.02 1.05 14.74
CA LYS A 209 -24.78 1.66 15.85
C LYS A 209 -23.94 2.62 16.70
N PHE A 210 -22.69 2.25 16.97
CA PHE A 210 -21.87 2.89 18.00
C PHE A 210 -20.70 3.72 17.44
N GLY A 211 -20.41 3.63 16.15
CA GLY A 211 -19.41 4.46 15.46
C GLY A 211 -17.97 3.93 15.60
N SER A 212 -17.50 3.64 16.81
CA SER A 212 -16.14 3.16 17.07
C SER A 212 -16.08 2.21 18.26
N VAL A 213 -14.94 1.55 18.47
CA VAL A 213 -14.63 0.78 19.69
C VAL A 213 -14.85 1.63 20.94
N GLU A 214 -14.36 2.88 20.97
CA GLU A 214 -14.58 3.80 22.08
C GLU A 214 -16.07 4.10 22.27
N GLY A 215 -16.80 4.33 21.17
CA GLY A 215 -18.23 4.58 21.19
C GLY A 215 -19.08 3.40 21.66
N ILE A 216 -18.59 2.16 21.48
CA ILE A 216 -19.18 0.93 22.03
C ILE A 216 -18.98 0.92 23.55
N TYR A 217 -17.74 1.08 24.01
CA TYR A 217 -17.41 0.99 25.44
C TYR A 217 -18.01 2.15 26.26
N SER A 218 -18.15 3.35 25.69
CA SER A 218 -18.81 4.47 26.37
C SER A 218 -20.32 4.27 26.56
N ARG A 219 -20.93 3.35 25.79
CA ARG A 219 -22.36 3.02 25.81
C ARG A 219 -22.59 1.51 25.96
N LEU A 220 -21.70 0.84 26.69
CA LEU A 220 -21.69 -0.61 26.78
C LEU A 220 -23.02 -1.17 27.29
N SER A 221 -23.70 -0.45 28.19
CA SER A 221 -25.03 -0.82 28.71
C SER A 221 -26.12 -0.94 27.63
N GLU A 222 -26.00 -0.25 26.50
CA GLU A 222 -26.94 -0.29 25.36
C GLU A 222 -26.66 -1.42 24.36
N VAL A 223 -25.55 -2.14 24.52
CA VAL A 223 -25.17 -3.24 23.64
C VAL A 223 -26.05 -4.44 23.91
N MET A 224 -26.67 -4.96 22.85
CA MET A 224 -27.51 -6.16 22.88
C MET A 224 -27.06 -7.16 21.82
N PRO A 225 -27.28 -8.47 22.02
CA PRO A 225 -27.84 -9.10 23.23
C PRO A 225 -26.86 -9.11 24.41
N GLU A 226 -27.36 -9.45 25.61
CA GLU A 226 -26.56 -9.45 26.85
C GLU A 226 -25.24 -10.23 26.73
N ARG A 227 -25.27 -11.36 26.04
CA ARG A 227 -24.07 -12.16 25.76
C ARG A 227 -22.96 -11.35 25.07
N ILE A 228 -23.28 -10.52 24.08
CA ILE A 228 -22.30 -9.70 23.37
C ILE A 228 -21.74 -8.61 24.28
N ARG A 229 -22.60 -8.00 25.11
CA ARG A 229 -22.18 -7.03 26.12
C ARG A 229 -21.20 -7.65 27.12
N SER A 230 -21.48 -8.85 27.62
CA SER A 230 -20.57 -9.58 28.52
C SER A 230 -19.22 -9.86 27.87
N LEU A 231 -19.19 -10.35 26.61
CA LEU A 231 -17.94 -10.61 25.89
C LEU A 231 -17.10 -9.34 25.69
N LEU A 232 -17.74 -8.23 25.31
CA LEU A 232 -17.05 -6.94 25.17
C LEU A 232 -16.46 -6.47 26.49
N ASN A 233 -17.22 -6.60 27.58
CA ASN A 233 -16.77 -6.22 28.93
C ASN A 233 -15.59 -7.06 29.41
N GLU A 234 -15.62 -8.37 29.15
CA GLU A 234 -14.55 -9.30 29.52
C GLU A 234 -13.26 -9.04 28.74
N HIS A 235 -13.38 -8.69 27.46
CA HIS A 235 -12.25 -8.58 26.52
C HIS A 235 -11.96 -7.15 26.03
N GLU A 236 -12.23 -6.12 26.86
CA GLU A 236 -12.01 -4.72 26.47
C GLU A 236 -10.55 -4.43 26.13
N LYS A 237 -9.62 -4.97 26.90
CA LYS A 237 -8.19 -4.73 26.70
C LYS A 237 -7.72 -5.30 25.36
N GLU A 238 -8.17 -6.51 25.04
CA GLU A 238 -7.88 -7.21 23.80
C GLU A 238 -8.47 -6.46 22.60
N ALA A 239 -9.71 -5.97 22.69
CA ALA A 239 -10.32 -5.17 21.64
C ALA A 239 -9.51 -3.90 21.33
N ARG A 240 -9.12 -3.17 22.38
CA ARG A 240 -8.33 -1.93 22.26
C ARG A 240 -6.92 -2.18 21.78
N GLN A 241 -6.26 -3.23 22.28
CA GLN A 241 -4.94 -3.64 21.83
C GLN A 241 -4.96 -4.03 20.36
N CYS A 242 -5.90 -4.90 19.97
CA CYS A 242 -6.08 -5.35 18.60
C CYS A 242 -6.35 -4.18 17.65
N LYS A 243 -7.22 -3.23 18.04
CA LYS A 243 -7.44 -1.99 17.28
C LYS A 243 -6.14 -1.20 17.12
N ARG A 244 -5.39 -0.99 18.21
CA ARG A 244 -4.14 -0.23 18.17
C ARG A 244 -3.13 -0.87 17.21
N MET A 245 -2.96 -2.18 17.31
CA MET A 245 -2.06 -2.93 16.43
C MET A 245 -2.52 -2.91 14.96
N ALA A 246 -3.82 -2.92 14.70
CA ALA A 246 -4.36 -2.82 13.34
C ALA A 246 -4.37 -1.39 12.76
N THR A 247 -4.11 -0.38 13.59
CA THR A 247 -4.12 1.03 13.16
C THR A 247 -2.84 1.34 12.40
N ILE A 248 -2.96 1.84 11.18
CA ILE A 248 -1.85 2.40 10.40
C ILE A 248 -1.53 3.80 10.94
N LEU A 249 -0.26 4.06 11.20
CA LEU A 249 0.17 5.38 11.66
C LEU A 249 0.02 6.41 10.53
N SER A 250 -0.53 7.57 10.87
CA SER A 250 -0.74 8.68 9.92
C SER A 250 -0.16 10.00 10.38
N LYS A 251 0.55 10.01 11.51
CA LYS A 251 1.21 11.20 12.06
C LYS A 251 2.46 10.79 12.79
N GLU A 252 3.51 11.55 12.56
CA GLU A 252 4.75 11.50 13.32
C GLU A 252 5.35 12.91 13.33
N ASP A 253 5.76 13.36 14.51
CA ASP A 253 6.30 14.71 14.67
C ASP A 253 7.58 14.89 13.84
N GLY A 254 7.60 15.92 13.00
CA GLY A 254 8.74 16.25 12.14
C GLY A 254 8.86 15.41 10.87
N PHE A 255 7.92 14.49 10.60
CA PHE A 255 7.87 13.81 9.30
C PHE A 255 7.40 14.76 8.19
N SER A 256 8.13 14.78 7.07
CA SER A 256 7.71 15.47 5.85
C SER A 256 8.33 14.79 4.63
N VAL A 257 7.53 14.58 3.59
CA VAL A 257 8.01 14.05 2.30
C VAL A 257 8.44 15.19 1.40
N ASP A 258 9.64 15.07 0.83
CA ASP A 258 10.10 15.97 -0.23
C ASP A 258 9.43 15.57 -1.56
N LEU A 259 8.28 16.17 -1.84
CA LEU A 259 7.55 15.95 -3.11
C LEU A 259 8.41 16.30 -4.33
N GLY A 260 9.34 17.25 -4.22
CA GLY A 260 10.22 17.63 -5.32
C GLY A 260 11.10 16.46 -5.77
N LYS A 261 11.60 15.66 -4.82
CA LYS A 261 12.34 14.42 -5.12
C LYS A 261 11.47 13.32 -5.72
N CYS A 262 10.16 13.40 -5.54
CA CYS A 262 9.19 12.43 -6.07
C CYS A 262 8.70 12.78 -7.48
N ALA A 263 9.12 13.92 -8.06
CA ALA A 263 8.64 14.36 -9.35
C ALA A 263 8.99 13.35 -10.45
N VAL A 264 8.00 12.98 -11.26
CA VAL A 264 8.21 12.09 -12.40
C VAL A 264 8.92 12.86 -13.51
N HIS A 265 9.98 12.27 -14.05
CA HIS A 265 10.75 12.81 -15.17
C HIS A 265 11.20 11.73 -16.15
N GLU A 266 11.88 12.13 -17.22
CA GLU A 266 12.46 11.27 -18.24
C GLU A 266 13.35 10.17 -17.63
N PHE A 267 13.36 9.00 -18.25
CA PHE A 267 14.17 7.89 -17.74
C PHE A 267 15.64 8.06 -18.16
N SER A 268 16.55 7.54 -17.35
CA SER A 268 17.90 7.23 -17.83
C SER A 268 17.84 6.02 -18.76
N MET A 269 17.56 6.27 -20.04
CA MET A 269 17.35 5.23 -21.04
C MET A 269 18.56 4.29 -21.19
N ASP A 270 19.77 4.76 -20.92
CA ASP A 270 20.97 3.93 -20.95
C ASP A 270 20.98 2.92 -19.79
N ASN A 271 20.70 3.39 -18.56
CA ASN A 271 20.58 2.53 -17.38
C ASN A 271 19.45 1.51 -17.56
N VAL A 272 18.30 1.94 -18.08
CA VAL A 272 17.16 1.05 -18.32
C VAL A 272 17.49 0.01 -19.39
N ARG A 273 18.11 0.38 -20.51
CA ARG A 273 18.50 -0.57 -21.57
C ARG A 273 19.48 -1.61 -21.06
N GLU A 274 20.49 -1.19 -20.30
CA GLU A 274 21.48 -2.09 -19.73
C GLU A 274 20.81 -3.12 -18.81
N LEU A 275 20.04 -2.66 -17.83
CA LEU A 275 19.41 -3.52 -16.84
C LEU A 275 18.34 -4.44 -17.46
N PHE A 276 17.48 -3.91 -18.33
CA PHE A 276 16.42 -4.70 -18.95
C PHE A 276 17.00 -5.69 -19.97
N GLY A 277 18.11 -5.33 -20.62
CA GLY A 277 18.88 -6.24 -21.46
C GLY A 277 19.39 -7.45 -20.68
N ARG A 278 20.01 -7.20 -19.51
CA ARG A 278 20.49 -8.26 -18.60
C ARG A 278 19.37 -9.19 -18.13
N MET A 279 18.16 -8.68 -17.90
CA MET A 279 17.01 -9.48 -17.47
C MET A 279 16.17 -10.05 -18.63
N ALA A 280 16.54 -9.76 -19.88
CA ALA A 280 15.78 -10.10 -21.10
C ALA A 280 14.35 -9.53 -21.15
N PHE A 281 14.11 -8.36 -20.54
CA PHE A 281 12.81 -7.68 -20.46
C PHE A 281 12.46 -6.91 -21.75
N ARG A 282 12.54 -7.57 -22.91
CA ARG A 282 12.38 -6.93 -24.24
C ARG A 282 11.03 -6.23 -24.41
N SER A 283 9.95 -6.86 -23.97
CA SER A 283 8.59 -6.29 -24.04
C SER A 283 8.43 -5.05 -23.17
N LEU A 284 9.01 -5.05 -21.96
CA LEU A 284 8.94 -3.92 -21.03
C LEU A 284 9.83 -2.77 -21.52
N LEU A 285 11.00 -3.07 -22.09
CA LEU A 285 11.87 -2.05 -22.68
C LEU A 285 11.15 -1.29 -23.79
N GLY A 286 10.44 -2.00 -24.68
CA GLY A 286 9.63 -1.35 -25.72
C GLY A 286 8.55 -0.41 -25.16
N ARG A 287 7.94 -0.74 -24.01
CA ARG A 287 6.97 0.15 -23.33
C ARG A 287 7.64 1.39 -22.74
N VAL A 288 8.81 1.24 -22.12
CA VAL A 288 9.61 2.38 -21.62
C VAL A 288 9.95 3.33 -22.76
N GLU A 289 10.41 2.80 -23.90
CA GLU A 289 10.78 3.63 -25.06
C GLU A 289 9.59 4.42 -25.64
N VAL A 290 8.35 3.90 -25.51
CA VAL A 290 7.15 4.64 -25.89
C VAL A 290 6.86 5.76 -24.89
N LEU A 291 6.90 5.45 -23.57
CA LEU A 291 6.68 6.44 -22.50
C LEU A 291 7.70 7.60 -22.58
N ASP A 292 8.97 7.29 -22.77
CA ASP A 292 10.05 8.27 -22.85
C ASP A 292 9.87 9.25 -24.03
N LYS A 293 9.45 8.72 -25.20
CA LYS A 293 9.10 9.55 -26.36
C LYS A 293 7.89 10.44 -26.10
N GLU A 294 6.87 9.93 -25.41
CA GLU A 294 5.70 10.74 -25.05
C GLU A 294 6.07 11.88 -24.10
N TRP A 295 6.93 11.63 -23.11
CA TRP A 295 7.38 12.64 -22.16
C TRP A 295 8.23 13.71 -22.84
N SER A 296 9.18 13.29 -23.69
CA SER A 296 9.98 14.20 -24.52
C SER A 296 9.10 15.12 -25.36
N LYS A 297 8.01 14.58 -25.95
CA LYS A 297 7.07 15.35 -26.76
C LYS A 297 6.27 16.36 -25.92
N ARG A 298 5.68 15.93 -24.80
CA ARG A 298 4.91 16.82 -23.90
C ARG A 298 5.75 18.01 -23.43
N ARG A 299 7.01 17.76 -23.08
CA ARG A 299 7.94 18.80 -22.62
C ARG A 299 8.30 19.80 -23.72
N ALA A 300 8.45 19.33 -24.96
CA ALA A 300 8.66 20.22 -26.11
C ALA A 300 7.45 21.14 -26.32
N GLU A 301 6.23 20.61 -26.17
CA GLU A 301 4.98 21.37 -26.26
C GLU A 301 4.85 22.39 -25.11
N GLU A 302 5.15 22.00 -23.86
CA GLU A 302 5.11 22.89 -22.69
C GLU A 302 6.10 24.05 -22.80
N LYS A 303 7.33 23.80 -23.25
CA LYS A 303 8.33 24.85 -23.50
C LYS A 303 7.87 25.84 -24.57
N GLN A 304 7.17 25.36 -25.59
CA GLN A 304 6.65 26.20 -26.66
C GLN A 304 5.50 27.09 -26.17
N VAL A 305 4.66 26.58 -25.25
CA VAL A 305 3.57 27.36 -24.62
C VAL A 305 4.10 28.38 -23.62
N SER A 306 5.16 28.10 -22.87
CA SER A 306 5.75 29.06 -21.91
C SER A 306 6.50 30.24 -22.54
N LEU A 307 6.70 30.21 -23.85
CA LEU A 307 7.36 31.26 -24.65
C LEU A 307 6.34 32.27 -25.24
N PHE A 308 5.04 32.07 -25.01
CA PHE A 308 3.94 32.98 -25.34
C PHE A 308 3.28 33.52 -24.08
#